data_AF-A0A4R3DZ98-F1
#
_entry.id   AF-A0A4R3DZ98-F1
#
_cell.length_a   1.000
_cell.length_b   1.000
_cell.length_c   1.000
_cell.angle_alpha   90.00
_cell.angle_beta   90.00
_cell.angle_gamma   90.00
#
_symmetry.space_group_name_H-M   'P 1'
#
loop_
_entity.id
_entity.type
_entity.pdbx_description
1 polymer ?
#
loop_
_entity_poly.entity_id
_entity_poly.type
_entity_poly.pdbx_seq_one_letter_code
_entity_poly.pdbx_strand_id
1 'polypeptide(L)'
;MEPTQAKADQSRTILRLPRVQQFIELIVAGEKFDDAAKTAGLRLKRARMIMSDPAIRRHYFRQMEVVSESERARNIRLRRTLRDRGMEADAPAALAKVALEAARQLDGDDRQASITINGSNNVIAGYVVRLPPPGEGPRAITNRSAESDKPLINHEDVTDVEG
;
A
#
# COMPACT_ATOMS: atom_id res chain seq x y z
N MET A 1 -13.98 8.44 -12.10
CA MET A 1 -14.72 9.24 -11.13
C MET A 1 -14.00 10.56 -10.95
N GLU A 2 -14.50 11.62 -11.57
CA GLU A 2 -13.94 12.97 -11.39
C GLU A 2 -14.24 13.49 -9.98
N PRO A 3 -13.30 14.21 -9.34
CA PRO A 3 -13.60 14.87 -8.07
C PRO A 3 -14.64 15.96 -8.33
N THR A 4 -15.76 15.89 -7.62
CA THR A 4 -16.78 16.95 -7.60
C THR A 4 -16.12 18.30 -7.27
N GLN A 5 -16.39 19.33 -8.07
CA GLN A 5 -15.73 20.66 -7.97
C GLN A 5 -15.72 21.23 -6.54
N ALA A 6 -16.80 21.03 -5.79
CA ALA A 6 -16.92 21.43 -4.38
C ALA A 6 -15.83 20.84 -3.47
N LYS A 7 -15.39 19.60 -3.71
CA LYS A 7 -14.32 18.96 -2.93
C LYS A 7 -12.96 19.59 -3.23
N ALA A 8 -12.68 19.91 -4.50
CA ALA A 8 -11.44 20.56 -4.89
C ALA A 8 -11.29 21.96 -4.28
N ASP A 9 -12.38 22.72 -4.19
CA ASP A 9 -12.38 24.04 -3.58
C ASP A 9 -12.22 23.98 -2.05
N GLN A 10 -12.80 22.97 -1.40
CA GLN A 10 -12.55 22.70 0.02
C GLN A 10 -11.07 22.36 0.28
N SER A 11 -10.45 21.50 -0.52
CA SER A 11 -9.03 21.14 -0.36
C SER A 11 -8.10 22.35 -0.53
N ARG A 12 -8.38 23.22 -1.51
CA ARG A 12 -7.66 24.49 -1.69
C ARG A 12 -7.79 25.41 -0.48
N THR A 13 -8.96 25.43 0.14
CA THR A 13 -9.21 26.22 1.35
C THR A 13 -8.44 25.66 2.54
N ILE A 14 -8.38 24.33 2.69
CA ILE A 14 -7.62 23.65 3.75
C ILE A 14 -6.11 23.92 3.61
N LEU A 15 -5.58 23.93 2.38
CA LEU A 15 -4.17 24.24 2.11
C LEU A 15 -3.76 25.67 2.46
N ARG A 16 -4.72 26.60 2.59
CA ARG A 16 -4.44 27.98 3.03
C ARG A 16 -4.33 28.12 4.54
N LEU A 17 -4.69 27.08 5.30
CA LEU A 17 -4.57 27.11 6.75
C LEU A 17 -3.09 27.03 7.16
N PRO A 18 -2.55 27.99 7.94
CA PRO A 18 -1.14 28.02 8.31
C PRO A 18 -0.66 26.74 9.01
N ARG A 19 -1.51 26.17 9.88
CA ARG A 19 -1.22 24.92 10.59
C ARG A 19 -1.08 23.73 9.65
N VAL A 20 -1.82 23.71 8.54
CA VAL A 20 -1.72 22.64 7.54
C VAL A 20 -0.47 22.80 6.70
N GLN A 21 -0.11 24.03 6.33
CA GLN A 21 1.14 24.31 5.63
C GLN A 21 2.36 23.92 6.48
N GLN A 22 2.40 24.39 7.73
CA GLN A 22 3.45 24.04 8.68
C GLN A 22 3.56 22.51 8.88
N PHE A 23 2.43 21.81 9.00
CA PHE A 23 2.43 20.35 9.08
C PHE A 23 3.07 19.67 7.86
N ILE A 24 2.73 20.13 6.65
CA ILE A 24 3.29 19.58 5.42
C ILE A 24 4.79 19.88 5.34
N GLU A 25 5.20 21.11 5.67
CA GLU A 25 6.61 21.52 5.69
C GLU A 25 7.46 20.68 6.65
N LEU A 26 6.95 20.40 7.86
CA LEU A 26 7.65 19.56 8.84
C LEU A 26 7.81 18.12 8.34
N ILE A 27 6.80 17.56 7.68
CA ILE A 27 6.92 16.22 7.08
C ILE A 27 7.93 16.22 5.93
N VAL A 28 7.91 17.25 5.08
CA VAL A 28 8.88 17.39 3.98
C VAL A 28 10.31 17.55 4.51
N ALA A 29 10.48 18.23 5.66
CA ALA A 29 11.76 18.32 6.36
C ALA A 29 12.22 17.00 7.00
N GLY A 30 11.37 15.96 7.00
CA GLY A 30 11.70 14.63 7.52
C GLY A 30 11.26 14.38 8.96
N GLU A 31 10.45 15.25 9.57
CA GLU A 31 9.88 14.95 10.88
C GLU A 31 8.93 13.75 10.82
N LYS A 32 8.89 12.98 11.91
CA LYS A 32 7.92 11.90 12.05
C LYS A 32 6.51 12.47 12.00
N PHE A 33 5.62 11.78 11.31
CA PHE A 33 4.23 12.20 11.10
C PHE A 33 3.54 12.63 12.40
N ASP A 34 3.70 11.85 13.47
CA ASP A 34 3.04 12.10 14.74
C ASP A 34 3.58 13.35 15.45
N ASP A 35 4.88 13.61 15.30
CA ASP A 35 5.55 14.76 15.91
C ASP A 35 5.24 16.03 15.10
N ALA A 36 5.31 15.97 13.76
CA ALA A 36 4.89 17.04 12.88
C ALA A 36 3.43 17.47 13.14
N ALA A 37 2.52 16.51 13.35
CA ALA A 37 1.13 16.79 13.67
C ALA A 37 0.98 17.52 15.01
N LYS A 38 1.73 17.10 16.05
CA LYS A 38 1.72 17.74 17.37
C LYS A 38 2.29 19.15 17.30
N THR A 39 3.44 19.33 16.65
CA THR A 39 4.12 20.62 16.49
C THR A 39 3.23 21.62 15.74
N ALA A 40 2.51 21.17 14.70
CA ALA A 40 1.55 21.99 13.97
C ALA A 40 0.20 22.22 14.71
N GLY A 41 0.03 21.66 15.91
CA GLY A 41 -1.19 21.79 16.71
C GLY A 41 -2.40 21.06 16.09
N LEU A 42 -2.18 19.98 15.36
CA LEU A 42 -3.21 19.14 14.75
C LEU A 42 -3.42 17.86 15.56
N ARG A 43 -4.69 17.44 15.68
CA ARG A 43 -5.01 16.09 16.17
C ARG A 43 -4.59 15.07 15.13
N LEU A 44 -3.97 13.96 15.55
CA LEU A 44 -3.53 12.86 14.67
C LEU A 44 -4.61 12.38 13.70
N LYS A 45 -5.85 12.19 14.18
CA LYS A 45 -6.99 11.79 13.33
C LYS A 45 -7.23 12.80 12.20
N ARG A 46 -7.10 14.10 12.49
CA ARG A 46 -7.28 15.18 11.51
C ARG A 46 -6.11 15.24 10.53
N ALA A 47 -4.87 15.08 11.00
CA ALA A 47 -3.69 15.00 10.15
C ALA A 47 -3.79 13.85 9.12
N ARG A 48 -4.24 12.66 9.55
CA ARG A 48 -4.48 11.52 8.64
C ARG A 48 -5.55 11.82 7.59
N MET A 49 -6.65 12.47 8.00
CA MET A 49 -7.71 12.89 7.07
C MET A 49 -7.21 13.94 6.07
N ILE A 50 -6.39 14.91 6.51
CA ILE A 50 -5.74 15.89 5.63
C ILE A 50 -4.87 15.19 4.58
N MET A 51 -4.04 14.23 4.96
CA MET A 51 -3.18 13.48 4.03
C MET A 51 -3.92 12.43 3.17
N SER A 52 -5.17 12.14 3.51
CA SER A 52 -6.06 11.35 2.64
C SER A 52 -6.62 12.16 1.48
N ASP A 53 -6.58 13.49 1.56
CA ASP A 53 -7.04 14.38 0.49
C ASP A 53 -6.07 14.33 -0.71
N PRO A 54 -6.55 13.97 -1.92
CA PRO A 54 -5.71 13.91 -3.12
C PRO A 54 -5.01 15.21 -3.48
N ALA A 55 -5.65 16.37 -3.27
CA ALA A 55 -5.06 17.65 -3.63
C ALA A 55 -3.90 18.01 -2.70
N ILE A 56 -4.05 17.71 -1.40
CA ILE A 56 -3.01 17.93 -0.40
C ILE A 56 -1.84 16.97 -0.64
N ARG A 57 -2.15 15.71 -0.96
CA ARG A 57 -1.13 14.71 -1.30
C ARG A 57 -0.33 15.10 -2.55
N ARG A 58 -0.98 15.63 -3.60
CA ARG A 58 -0.30 16.17 -4.78
C ARG A 58 0.62 17.34 -4.44
N HIS A 59 0.18 18.25 -3.57
CA HIS A 59 1.00 19.36 -3.13
C HIS A 59 2.24 18.88 -2.35
N TYR A 60 2.06 17.94 -1.43
CA TYR A 60 3.15 17.29 -0.71
C TYR A 60 4.17 16.65 -1.67
N PHE A 61 3.71 15.86 -2.65
CA PHE A 61 4.62 15.24 -3.61
C PHE A 61 5.37 16.26 -4.46
N ARG A 62 4.72 17.35 -4.87
CA ARG A 62 5.40 18.46 -5.57
C ARG A 62 6.51 19.08 -4.71
N GLN A 63 6.28 19.27 -3.42
CA GLN A 63 7.33 19.79 -2.53
C GLN A 63 8.48 18.79 -2.36
N MET A 64 8.17 17.50 -2.25
CA MET A 64 9.19 16.44 -2.23
C MET A 64 10.02 16.41 -3.52
N GLU A 65 9.40 16.60 -4.68
CA GLU A 65 10.10 16.69 -5.97
C GLU A 65 11.06 17.88 -5.97
N VAL A 66 10.63 19.05 -5.49
CA VAL A 66 11.48 20.26 -5.39
C VAL A 66 12.69 20.01 -4.50
N VAL A 67 12.50 19.35 -3.35
CA VAL A 67 13.62 18.97 -2.46
C VAL A 67 14.54 17.94 -3.14
N SER A 68 13.97 16.97 -3.84
CA SER A 68 14.75 15.95 -4.52
C SER A 68 15.62 16.52 -5.65
N GLU A 69 15.11 17.53 -6.37
CA GLU A 69 15.83 18.20 -7.45
C GLU A 69 16.89 19.15 -6.89
N SER A 70 16.59 19.89 -5.82
CA SER A 70 17.58 20.78 -5.19
C SER A 70 18.76 20.02 -4.57
N GLU A 71 18.51 18.80 -4.08
CA GLU A 71 19.54 17.92 -3.55
C GLU A 71 20.09 16.92 -4.58
N ARG A 72 19.79 17.09 -5.88
CA ARG A 72 20.13 16.10 -6.93
C ARG A 72 21.59 15.68 -6.93
N ALA A 73 22.52 16.62 -6.85
CA ALA A 73 23.96 16.34 -6.81
C ALA A 73 24.36 15.50 -5.58
N ARG A 74 23.77 15.81 -4.41
CA ARG A 74 23.97 15.06 -3.17
C ARG A 74 23.40 13.65 -3.29
N ASN A 75 22.21 13.50 -3.86
CA ASN A 75 21.54 12.23 -4.07
C ASN A 75 22.32 11.32 -5.02
N ILE A 76 22.85 11.85 -6.12
CA ILE A 76 23.73 11.11 -7.04
C ILE A 76 24.98 10.62 -6.33
N ARG A 77 25.64 11.50 -5.55
CA ARG A 77 26.83 11.14 -4.78
C ARG A 77 26.53 10.03 -3.75
N LEU A 78 25.39 10.12 -3.06
CA LEU A 78 24.96 9.10 -2.10
C LEU A 78 24.74 7.76 -2.79
N ARG A 79 24.01 7.72 -3.92
CA ARG A 79 23.80 6.49 -4.71
C ARG A 79 25.11 5.86 -5.15
N ARG A 80 26.06 6.65 -5.65
CA ARG A 80 27.39 6.16 -6.02
C ARG A 80 28.13 5.55 -4.83
N THR A 81 28.06 6.22 -3.68
CA THR A 81 28.71 5.73 -2.45
C THR A 81 28.11 4.40 -1.98
N LEU A 82 26.78 4.26 -2.04
CA LEU A 82 26.09 3.01 -1.70
C LEU A 82 26.44 1.88 -2.66
N ARG A 83 26.48 2.17 -3.97
CA ARG A 83 26.91 1.21 -4.99
C ARG A 83 28.32 0.71 -4.69
N ASP A 84 29.26 1.63 -4.50
CA ASP A 84 30.68 1.29 -4.36
C ASP A 84 30.90 0.45 -3.07
N ARG A 85 30.22 0.80 -1.96
CA ARG A 85 30.31 0.03 -0.71
C ARG A 85 29.72 -1.38 -0.79
N GLY A 86 28.67 -1.60 -1.57
CA GLY A 86 28.09 -2.95 -1.71
C GLY A 86 28.82 -3.86 -2.67
N MET A 87 29.85 -3.36 -3.36
CA MET A 87 30.75 -4.14 -4.21
C MET A 87 32.07 -4.48 -3.50
N GLU A 88 32.25 -4.05 -2.25
CA GLU A 88 33.40 -4.43 -1.42
C GLU A 88 33.33 -5.94 -1.09
N ALA A 89 34.50 -6.60 -1.00
CA ALA A 89 34.61 -8.05 -0.88
C ALA A 89 33.89 -8.63 0.36
N ASP A 90 33.79 -7.85 1.43
CA ASP A 90 33.17 -8.25 2.70
C ASP A 90 31.77 -7.63 2.92
N ALA A 91 31.14 -7.09 1.86
CA ALA A 91 29.85 -6.44 2.00
C ALA A 91 28.74 -7.46 2.36
N PRO A 92 27.89 -7.17 3.38
CA PRO A 92 26.79 -8.05 3.71
C PRO A 92 25.78 -8.11 2.55
N ALA A 93 25.13 -9.26 2.36
CA ALA A 93 24.21 -9.50 1.23
C ALA A 93 23.09 -8.45 1.10
N ALA A 94 22.61 -7.90 2.23
CA ALA A 94 21.64 -6.81 2.22
C ALA A 94 22.20 -5.53 1.55
N LEU A 95 23.47 -5.22 1.78
CA LEU A 95 24.14 -4.04 1.24
C LEU A 95 24.48 -4.24 -0.25
N ALA A 96 24.85 -5.46 -0.65
CA ALA A 96 25.01 -5.81 -2.07
C ALA A 96 23.71 -5.64 -2.87
N LYS A 97 22.55 -6.02 -2.30
CA LYS A 97 21.23 -5.79 -2.94
C LYS A 97 20.93 -4.31 -3.11
N VAL A 98 21.19 -3.50 -2.08
CA VAL A 98 21.01 -2.04 -2.12
C VAL A 98 21.96 -1.41 -3.15
N ALA A 99 23.18 -1.90 -3.28
CA ALA A 99 24.15 -1.42 -4.27
C ALA A 99 23.71 -1.70 -5.71
N LEU A 100 23.14 -2.88 -5.97
CA LEU A 100 22.59 -3.23 -7.27
C LEU A 100 21.42 -2.31 -7.64
N GLU A 101 20.53 -2.01 -6.69
CA GLU A 101 19.44 -1.07 -6.90
C GLU A 101 19.93 0.37 -7.12
N ALA A 102 20.93 0.81 -6.35
CA ALA A 102 21.58 2.10 -6.54
C ALA A 102 22.23 2.21 -7.93
N ALA A 103 22.84 1.14 -8.44
CA ALA A 103 23.38 1.09 -9.80
C ALA A 103 22.27 1.25 -10.85
N ARG A 104 21.17 0.50 -10.75
CA ARG A 104 20.01 0.61 -11.66
C ARG A 104 19.45 2.04 -11.71
N GLN A 105 19.33 2.68 -10.55
CA GLN A 105 18.84 4.06 -10.46
C GLN A 105 19.84 5.11 -11.00
N LEU A 106 21.13 4.79 -11.10
CA LEU A 106 22.13 5.66 -11.73
C LEU A 106 22.11 5.53 -13.26
N ASP A 107 21.83 4.33 -13.76
CA ASP A 107 21.72 4.04 -15.19
C ASP A 107 20.41 4.54 -15.82
N GLY A 108 19.50 5.09 -15.01
CA GLY A 108 18.22 5.63 -15.45
C GLY A 108 17.16 4.56 -15.72
N ASP A 109 17.35 3.34 -15.23
CA ASP A 109 16.33 2.29 -15.27
C ASP A 109 15.30 2.57 -14.16
N ASP A 110 14.29 3.39 -14.48
CA ASP A 110 13.17 3.74 -13.59
C ASP A 110 12.17 2.59 -13.39
N ARG A 111 12.48 1.38 -13.86
CA ARG A 111 11.70 0.19 -13.53
C ARG A 111 11.87 -0.07 -12.05
N GLN A 112 10.86 0.36 -11.29
CA GLN A 112 10.72 0.16 -9.86
C GLN A 112 10.90 -1.31 -9.54
N ALA A 113 12.12 -1.71 -9.18
CA ALA A 113 12.40 -3.05 -8.71
C ALA A 113 11.67 -3.16 -7.38
N SER A 114 10.56 -3.89 -7.36
CA SER A 114 9.90 -4.25 -6.12
C SER A 114 10.92 -4.96 -5.25
N ILE A 115 11.38 -4.28 -4.19
CA ILE A 115 12.11 -4.93 -3.12
C ILE A 115 11.08 -5.80 -2.41
N THR A 116 10.89 -7.02 -2.91
CA THR A 116 10.27 -8.08 -2.11
C THR A 116 11.26 -8.38 -1.00
N ILE A 117 11.07 -7.72 0.14
CA ILE A 117 11.61 -8.18 1.40
C ILE A 117 10.75 -9.39 1.72
N ASN A 118 11.26 -10.60 1.50
CA ASN A 118 10.69 -11.81 2.10
C ASN A 118 10.95 -11.76 3.61
N GLY A 119 10.34 -10.80 4.28
CA GLY A 119 10.12 -10.81 5.72
C GLY A 119 8.87 -11.65 5.93
N SER A 120 9.07 -12.88 6.35
CA SER A 120 8.00 -13.75 6.81
C SER A 120 7.18 -13.05 7.91
N ASN A 121 6.02 -12.50 7.55
CA ASN A 121 4.78 -12.40 8.33
C ASN A 121 3.93 -11.23 7.82
N ASN A 122 3.25 -11.43 6.68
CA ASN A 122 2.06 -10.66 6.35
C ASN A 122 0.90 -11.18 7.22
N VAL A 123 0.79 -10.71 8.46
CA VAL A 123 -0.44 -10.88 9.25
C VAL A 123 -1.36 -9.71 8.89
N ILE A 124 -2.21 -9.94 7.89
CA ILE A 124 -3.41 -9.14 7.70
C ILE A 124 -4.31 -9.40 8.90
N ALA A 125 -4.67 -8.35 9.63
CA ALA A 125 -5.62 -8.43 10.75
C ALA A 125 -7.01 -8.83 10.22
N GLY A 126 -7.27 -10.14 10.19
CA GLY A 126 -8.53 -10.75 9.82
C GLY A 126 -8.54 -12.18 10.35
N TYR A 127 -9.45 -12.45 11.27
CA TYR A 127 -9.82 -13.74 11.88
C TYR A 127 -8.93 -14.97 11.61
N VAL A 128 -8.35 -15.52 12.68
CA VAL A 128 -7.67 -16.83 12.65
C VAL A 128 -8.71 -17.94 12.61
N VAL A 129 -8.96 -18.50 11.43
CA VAL A 129 -9.68 -19.79 11.32
C VAL A 129 -8.68 -20.89 11.65
N ARG A 130 -8.87 -21.57 12.79
CA ARG A 130 -8.14 -22.81 13.10
C ARG A 130 -8.73 -23.93 12.25
N LEU A 131 -8.04 -24.26 11.16
CA LEU A 131 -8.30 -25.49 10.43
C LEU A 131 -7.80 -26.68 11.27
N PRO A 132 -8.63 -27.71 11.55
CA PRO A 132 -8.15 -28.94 12.16
C PRO A 132 -7.09 -29.62 11.27
N PRO A 133 -6.19 -30.43 11.85
CA PRO A 133 -5.10 -31.08 11.11
C PRO A 133 -5.63 -31.94 9.95
N PRO A 134 -4.84 -32.14 8.88
CA PRO A 134 -5.29 -32.85 7.69
C PRO A 134 -5.61 -34.30 8.03
N GLY A 135 -6.90 -34.58 8.25
CA GLY A 135 -7.44 -35.91 8.09
C GLY A 135 -7.28 -36.33 6.64
N GLU A 136 -7.01 -37.63 6.44
CA GLU A 136 -6.88 -38.34 5.17
C GLU A 136 -7.59 -37.65 3.99
N GLY A 137 -6.85 -37.51 2.88
CA GLY A 137 -7.34 -36.91 1.65
C GLY A 137 -8.66 -37.51 1.13
N PRO A 138 -9.33 -36.82 0.20
CA PRO A 138 -10.67 -37.18 -0.24
C PRO A 138 -10.71 -38.62 -0.75
N ARG A 139 -11.48 -39.48 -0.08
CA ARG A 139 -11.76 -40.84 -0.54
C ARG A 139 -12.51 -40.77 -1.87
N ALA A 140 -11.98 -41.45 -2.87
CA ALA A 140 -12.63 -41.60 -4.18
C ALA A 140 -14.04 -42.17 -3.98
N ILE A 141 -15.06 -41.42 -4.39
CA ILE A 141 -16.43 -41.89 -4.43
C ILE A 141 -16.54 -42.83 -5.63
N THR A 142 -16.36 -44.13 -5.40
CA THR A 142 -16.76 -45.16 -6.37
C THR A 142 -18.27 -45.31 -6.33
N ASN A 143 -18.94 -45.04 -7.44
CA ASN A 143 -20.36 -45.31 -7.63
C ASN A 143 -20.66 -46.79 -7.36
N ARG A 144 -21.39 -47.06 -6.27
CA ARG A 144 -22.20 -48.27 -6.11
C ARG A 144 -23.40 -47.96 -5.21
N SER A 145 -24.57 -48.21 -5.77
CA SER A 145 -25.90 -47.91 -5.27
C SER A 145 -26.22 -48.55 -3.92
N ALA A 146 -26.89 -47.79 -3.06
CA ALA A 146 -27.87 -48.22 -2.06
C ALA A 146 -28.64 -46.93 -1.68
N GLU A 147 -29.83 -46.69 -2.23
CA GLU A 147 -31.12 -47.22 -1.77
C GLU A 147 -31.69 -46.39 -0.61
N SER A 148 -32.89 -45.86 -0.90
CA SER A 148 -33.96 -45.32 -0.05
C SER A 148 -33.84 -43.99 0.72
N ASP A 149 -34.97 -43.27 0.62
CA ASP A 149 -35.51 -42.23 1.51
C ASP A 149 -35.00 -40.79 1.41
N LYS A 150 -35.31 -40.15 0.27
CA LYS A 150 -35.74 -38.74 0.31
C LYS A 150 -37.04 -38.54 -0.49
N PRO A 151 -38.06 -37.87 0.07
CA PRO A 151 -39.34 -37.66 -0.60
C PRO A 151 -39.20 -36.71 -1.79
N LEU A 152 -39.91 -37.08 -2.85
CA LEU A 152 -40.01 -36.40 -4.14
C LEU A 152 -40.68 -35.03 -3.95
N ILE A 153 -39.97 -33.93 -4.23
CA ILE A 153 -40.58 -32.60 -4.32
C ILE A 153 -41.26 -32.54 -5.69
N ASN A 154 -42.59 -32.65 -5.72
CA ASN A 154 -43.39 -32.45 -6.92
C ASN A 154 -43.41 -30.95 -7.22
N HIS A 155 -42.87 -30.57 -8.38
CA HIS A 155 -43.14 -29.28 -8.98
C HIS A 155 -44.43 -29.43 -9.79
N GLU A 156 -45.53 -28.88 -9.28
CA GLU A 156 -46.78 -28.76 -10.04
C GLU A 156 -46.58 -27.72 -11.14
N ASP A 157 -46.73 -28.16 -12.39
CA ASP A 157 -46.81 -27.30 -13.55
C ASP A 157 -48.10 -26.49 -13.49
N VAL A 158 -47.96 -25.18 -13.37
CA VAL A 158 -49.06 -24.23 -13.52
C VAL A 158 -49.43 -24.20 -15.01
N THR A 159 -50.49 -24.90 -15.38
CA THR A 159 -51.18 -24.69 -16.67
C THR A 159 -52.42 -23.85 -16.47
N ASP A 160 -52.50 -22.87 -17.34
CA ASP A 160 -53.43 -21.76 -17.46
C ASP A 160 -54.93 -22.02 -17.19
N VAL A 161 -55.52 -20.96 -16.66
CA VAL A 161 -56.94 -20.68 -16.48
C VAL A 161 -57.63 -20.56 -17.84
N GLU A 162 -58.73 -21.29 -18.07
CA GLU A 162 -59.87 -20.83 -18.88
C GLU A 162 -61.04 -21.84 -18.81
N GLY A 163 -62.25 -21.34 -18.49
CA GLY A 163 -63.50 -22.11 -18.48
C GLY A 163 -64.48 -21.65 -17.41
#